data_AF-A0A6G4CJY8-F1
#
_entry.id   AF-A0A6G4CJY8-F1
#
_cell.length_a   1.000
_cell.length_b   1.000
_cell.length_c   1.000
_cell.angle_alpha   90.00
_cell.angle_beta   90.00
_cell.angle_gamma   90.00
#
_symmetry.space_group_name_H-M   'P 1'
#
loop_
_entity.id
_entity.type
_entity.pdbx_description
1 polymer ?
#
loop_
_entity_poly.entity_id
_entity_poly.type
_entity_poly.pdbx_seq_one_letter_code
_entity_poly.pdbx_strand_id
1 'polypeptide(L)'
;MKDQGIVQSPNTHISVKISSSIKHEIWKPFFKLIAKVKLPYLWIILSIISALGQTKLSLLFPQYTQKITSGDISRPTIIIAAAVVLGQAMLTSISQFIGRIASSKVSLSFRKFIWKQLVHLSIPFYDKNMPKEMISRTTNDTTKLSDFFAFSIANVLSSIYQLLYTNLLDLL
;
A
#
# COMPACT_ATOMS: atom_id res chain seq x y z
N MET A 1 9.97 8.54 37.25
CA MET A 1 8.99 9.16 38.17
C MET A 1 7.70 9.34 37.40
N LYS A 2 6.61 8.68 37.84
CA LYS A 2 5.27 8.80 37.25
C LYS A 2 4.64 10.07 37.79
N ASP A 3 4.33 11.00 36.91
CA ASP A 3 3.56 12.19 37.26
C ASP A 3 2.10 11.77 37.52
N GLN A 4 1.70 11.80 38.80
CA GLN A 4 0.32 11.57 39.21
C GLN A 4 -0.38 12.93 39.26
N GLY A 5 -0.84 13.40 38.10
CA GLY A 5 -1.70 14.56 38.03
C GLY A 5 -3.07 14.24 38.64
N ILE A 6 -3.27 14.66 39.89
CA ILE A 6 -4.58 14.66 40.54
C ILE A 6 -5.35 15.87 39.99
N VAL A 7 -6.19 15.67 38.98
CA VAL A 7 -7.21 16.66 38.60
C VAL A 7 -8.44 16.38 39.46
N GLN A 8 -8.56 17.09 40.59
CA GLN A 8 -9.77 17.08 41.42
C GLN A 8 -10.86 17.93 40.75
N SER A 9 -11.96 17.30 40.35
CA SER A 9 -13.21 17.98 40.03
C SER A 9 -13.88 18.44 41.33
N PRO A 10 -14.30 19.72 41.47
CA PRO A 10 -14.75 20.26 42.76
C PRO A 10 -16.02 19.64 43.35
N ASN A 11 -16.80 18.83 42.63
CA ASN A 11 -18.07 18.31 43.14
C ASN A 11 -18.46 16.94 42.56
N THR A 12 -17.90 15.85 43.10
CA THR A 12 -18.56 14.52 43.16
C THR A 12 -17.70 13.56 43.99
N HIS A 13 -18.28 12.91 45.01
CA HIS A 13 -17.64 11.85 45.82
C HIS A 13 -17.39 10.53 45.05
N ILE A 14 -17.26 10.59 43.72
CA ILE A 14 -17.04 9.42 42.87
C ILE A 14 -15.57 9.41 42.48
N SER A 15 -14.76 8.64 43.22
CA SER A 15 -13.41 8.29 42.78
C SER A 15 -13.51 7.36 41.57
N VAL A 16 -13.55 7.94 40.37
CA VAL A 16 -13.48 7.20 39.11
C VAL A 16 -12.10 6.54 39.06
N LYS A 17 -12.06 5.23 39.34
CA LYS A 17 -10.87 4.40 39.14
C LYS A 17 -10.68 4.30 37.63
N ILE A 18 -9.78 5.11 37.08
CA ILE A 18 -9.34 5.00 35.69
C ILE A 18 -8.72 3.62 35.53
N SER A 19 -9.52 2.69 35.01
CA SER A 19 -9.11 1.32 34.71
C SER A 19 -7.88 1.36 33.82
N SER A 20 -6.82 0.69 34.28
CA SER A 20 -5.52 0.56 33.65
C SER A 20 -5.64 0.20 32.17
N SER A 21 -4.92 0.93 31.32
CA SER A 21 -4.76 0.69 29.90
C SER A 21 -4.42 -0.78 29.60
N ILE A 22 -5.39 -1.56 29.12
CA ILE A 22 -5.12 -2.87 28.53
C ILE A 22 -4.28 -2.63 27.28
N LYS A 23 -3.04 -3.12 27.28
CA LYS A 23 -2.16 -3.09 26.10
C LYS A 23 -2.71 -4.06 25.07
N HIS A 24 -3.72 -3.63 24.31
CA HIS A 24 -4.35 -4.47 23.31
C HIS A 24 -3.35 -4.66 22.16
N GLU A 25 -2.88 -5.88 21.94
CA GLU A 25 -1.99 -6.18 20.82
C GLU A 25 -2.80 -6.13 19.51
N ILE A 26 -2.65 -5.04 18.75
CA ILE A 26 -3.42 -4.79 17.52
C ILE A 26 -2.94 -5.65 16.34
N TRP A 27 -1.64 -5.96 16.31
CA TRP A 27 -0.98 -6.58 15.15
C TRP A 27 -1.34 -8.05 14.95
N LYS A 28 -1.35 -8.87 16.02
CA LYS A 28 -1.71 -10.29 15.93
C LYS A 28 -3.11 -10.53 15.33
N PRO A 29 -4.20 -9.90 15.83
CA PRO A 29 -5.53 -10.09 15.26
C PRO A 29 -5.63 -9.53 13.84
N PHE A 30 -4.92 -8.44 13.52
CA PHE A 30 -4.88 -7.88 12.17
C PHE A 30 -4.31 -8.86 11.13
N PHE A 31 -3.13 -9.42 11.38
CA PHE A 31 -2.53 -10.39 10.46
C PHE A 31 -3.34 -11.69 10.37
N LYS A 32 -3.95 -12.13 11.49
CA LYS A 32 -4.88 -13.26 11.48
C LYS A 32 -6.10 -13.00 10.59
N LEU A 33 -6.58 -11.77 10.52
CA LEU A 33 -7.70 -11.38 9.65
C LEU A 33 -7.28 -11.40 8.19
N ILE A 34 -6.13 -10.82 7.85
CA ILE A 34 -5.58 -10.85 6.49
C ILE A 34 -5.36 -12.29 6.01
N ALA A 35 -4.79 -13.15 6.86
CA ALA A 35 -4.53 -14.55 6.52
C ALA A 35 -5.82 -15.37 6.26
N LYS A 36 -6.95 -14.95 6.83
CA LYS A 36 -8.26 -15.58 6.56
C LYS A 36 -8.90 -15.10 5.26
N VAL A 37 -8.47 -13.97 4.71
CA VAL A 37 -9.00 -13.43 3.45
C VAL A 37 -8.35 -14.16 2.28
N LYS A 38 -9.17 -14.61 1.33
CA LYS A 38 -8.69 -15.24 0.09
C LYS A 38 -8.11 -14.18 -0.85
N LEU A 39 -6.84 -13.85 -0.66
CA LEU A 39 -6.14 -12.85 -1.46
C LEU A 39 -5.80 -13.39 -2.86
N PRO A 40 -5.95 -12.59 -3.92
CA PRO A 40 -5.54 -12.92 -5.27
C PRO A 40 -4.01 -12.79 -5.44
N TYR A 41 -3.24 -13.68 -4.80
CA TYR A 41 -1.76 -13.63 -4.78
C TYR A 41 -1.13 -13.50 -6.17
N LEU A 42 -1.70 -14.15 -7.18
CA LEU A 42 -1.22 -14.07 -8.57
C LEU A 42 -1.19 -12.63 -9.10
N TRP A 43 -2.22 -11.82 -8.81
CA TRP A 43 -2.28 -10.44 -9.27
C TRP A 43 -1.33 -9.52 -8.51
N ILE A 44 -1.10 -9.80 -7.22
CA ILE A 44 -0.13 -9.07 -6.39
C ILE A 44 1.30 -9.35 -6.88
N ILE A 45 1.61 -10.62 -7.14
CA ILE A 45 2.93 -11.00 -7.67
C ILE A 45 3.14 -10.37 -9.05
N LEU A 46 2.11 -10.39 -9.91
CA LEU A 46 2.19 -9.78 -11.23
C LEU A 46 2.39 -8.26 -11.17
N SER A 47 1.75 -7.56 -10.21
CA SER A 47 1.96 -6.12 -10.03
C SER A 47 3.38 -5.80 -9.56
N ILE A 48 3.94 -6.61 -8.66
CA ILE A 48 5.33 -6.49 -8.20
C ILE A 48 6.31 -6.70 -9.36
N ILE A 49 6.15 -7.77 -10.15
CA ILE A 49 7.03 -8.05 -11.29
C ILE A 49 6.97 -6.91 -12.32
N SER A 50 5.77 -6.40 -12.60
CA SER A 50 5.58 -5.30 -13.54
C SER A 50 6.26 -4.01 -13.05
N ALA A 51 6.13 -3.69 -11.76
CA ALA A 51 6.79 -2.52 -11.14
C ALA A 51 8.33 -2.62 -11.17
N LEU A 52 8.89 -3.82 -10.94
CA LEU A 52 10.32 -4.05 -11.07
C LEU A 52 10.79 -3.88 -12.52
N GLY A 53 10.04 -4.39 -13.49
CA GLY A 53 10.30 -4.18 -14.92
C GLY A 53 10.29 -2.70 -15.31
N GLN A 54 9.31 -1.94 -14.81
CA GLN A 54 9.23 -0.49 -15.00
C GLN A 54 10.45 0.23 -14.41
N THR A 55 10.92 -0.19 -13.24
CA THR A 55 12.07 0.43 -12.57
C THR A 55 13.34 0.25 -13.38
N LYS A 56 13.55 -0.92 -13.97
CA LYS A 56 14.69 -1.19 -14.86
C LYS A 56 14.71 -0.23 -16.06
N LEU A 57 13.57 -0.01 -16.71
CA LEU A 57 13.48 0.94 -17.82
C LEU A 57 13.68 2.40 -17.37
N SER A 58 13.18 2.76 -16.19
CA SER A 58 13.39 4.10 -15.63
C SER A 58 14.85 4.40 -15.31
N LEU A 59 15.66 3.38 -15.00
CA LEU A 59 17.10 3.52 -14.75
C LEU A 59 17.92 3.66 -16.04
N LEU A 60 17.44 3.07 -17.15
CA LEU A 60 18.11 3.20 -18.46
C LEU A 60 17.99 4.61 -19.02
N PHE A 61 16.88 5.31 -18.76
CA PHE A 61 16.63 6.62 -19.34
C PHE A 61 17.73 7.67 -19.02
N PRO A 62 18.11 7.92 -17.75
CA PRO A 62 19.20 8.84 -17.42
C PRO A 62 20.54 8.46 -18.06
N GLN A 63 20.86 7.17 -18.16
CA GLN A 63 22.11 6.69 -18.75
C GLN A 63 22.21 7.02 -20.26
N TYR A 64 21.11 6.86 -20.99
CA TYR A 64 21.08 7.22 -22.41
C TYR A 64 21.06 8.74 -22.61
N THR A 65 20.34 9.48 -21.77
CA THR A 65 20.38 10.95 -21.80
C THR A 65 21.79 11.49 -21.53
N GLN A 66 22.51 10.92 -20.56
CA GLN A 66 23.89 11.29 -20.26
C GLN A 66 24.82 11.10 -21.47
N LYS A 67 24.67 10.00 -22.22
CA LYS A 67 25.45 9.76 -23.45
C LYS A 67 25.21 10.85 -24.50
N ILE A 68 23.96 11.23 -24.72
CA ILE A 68 23.60 12.32 -25.65
C ILE A 68 24.23 13.64 -25.23
N THR A 69 24.11 14.01 -23.95
CA THR A 69 24.66 15.27 -23.43
C THR A 69 26.19 15.29 -23.42
N SER A 70 26.85 14.14 -23.32
CA SER A 70 28.32 14.03 -23.39
C SER A 70 28.93 14.25 -24.78
N GLY A 71 28.09 14.52 -25.81
CA GLY A 71 28.55 14.85 -27.16
C GLY A 71 28.37 13.72 -28.19
N ASP A 72 27.81 12.57 -27.79
CA ASP A 72 27.41 11.50 -28.72
C ASP A 72 26.06 11.82 -29.38
N ILE A 73 26.07 12.77 -30.32
CA ILE A 73 24.90 13.20 -31.11
C ILE A 73 24.73 12.28 -32.34
N SER A 74 25.04 10.99 -32.19
CA SER A 74 24.78 10.01 -33.23
C SER A 74 23.25 9.82 -33.37
N ARG A 75 22.73 9.84 -34.61
CA ARG A 75 21.32 9.54 -34.93
C ARG A 75 20.75 8.32 -34.18
N PRO A 76 21.44 7.17 -34.05
CA PRO A 76 20.98 6.03 -33.27
C PRO A 76 20.71 6.36 -31.79
N THR A 77 21.54 7.19 -31.14
CA THR A 77 21.40 7.50 -29.71
C THR A 77 20.11 8.25 -29.41
N ILE A 78 19.75 9.22 -30.28
CA ILE A 78 18.50 9.98 -30.17
C ILE A 78 17.28 9.07 -30.37
N ILE A 79 17.32 8.19 -31.38
CA ILE A 79 16.23 7.24 -31.66
C ILE A 79 16.04 6.27 -30.49
N ILE A 80 17.14 5.75 -29.93
CA ILE A 80 17.10 4.83 -28.77
C ILE A 80 16.53 5.55 -27.55
N ALA A 81 16.95 6.77 -27.26
CA ALA A 81 16.41 7.53 -26.13
C ALA A 81 14.90 7.79 -26.28
N ALA A 82 14.45 8.19 -27.46
CA ALA A 82 13.02 8.36 -27.74
C ALA A 82 12.24 7.05 -27.57
N ALA A 83 12.79 5.93 -28.06
CA ALA A 83 12.19 4.60 -27.89
C ALA A 83 12.12 4.17 -26.42
N VAL A 84 13.14 4.46 -25.61
CA VAL A 84 13.17 4.17 -24.17
C VAL A 84 12.08 4.95 -23.44
N VAL A 85 11.88 6.24 -23.75
CA VAL A 85 10.83 7.07 -23.14
C VAL A 85 9.43 6.52 -23.47
N LEU A 86 9.18 6.24 -24.75
CA LEU A 86 7.90 5.68 -25.17
C LEU A 86 7.64 4.31 -24.54
N GLY A 87 8.66 3.44 -24.52
CA GLY A 87 8.60 2.13 -23.87
C GLY A 87 8.34 2.24 -22.37
N GLN A 88 8.97 3.19 -21.69
CA GLN A 88 8.74 3.45 -20.26
C GLN A 88 7.30 3.92 -20.00
N ALA A 89 6.76 4.82 -20.81
CA ALA A 89 5.38 5.29 -20.67
C ALA A 89 4.36 4.15 -20.88
N MET A 90 4.59 3.32 -21.89
CA MET A 90 3.77 2.13 -22.15
C MET A 90 3.83 1.14 -20.99
N LEU A 91 5.03 0.78 -20.53
CA LEU A 91 5.18 -0.17 -19.43
C LEU A 91 4.63 0.36 -18.11
N THR A 92 4.75 1.66 -17.86
CA THR A 92 4.12 2.33 -16.70
C THR A 92 2.60 2.18 -16.76
N SER A 93 2.00 2.38 -17.93
CA SER A 93 0.55 2.25 -18.13
C SER A 93 0.08 0.82 -17.90
N ILE A 94 0.81 -0.17 -18.43
CA ILE A 94 0.52 -1.60 -18.22
C ILE A 94 0.64 -1.96 -16.74
N SER A 95 1.71 -1.52 -16.07
CA SER A 95 1.94 -1.79 -14.65
C SER A 95 0.85 -1.18 -13.78
N GLN A 96 0.42 0.05 -14.09
CA GLN A 96 -0.71 0.68 -13.41
C GLN A 96 -2.02 -0.08 -13.66
N PHE A 97 -2.28 -0.53 -14.89
CA PHE A 97 -3.47 -1.29 -15.20
C PHE A 97 -3.54 -2.61 -14.42
N ILE A 98 -2.43 -3.37 -14.39
CA ILE A 98 -2.29 -4.60 -13.61
C ILE A 98 -2.49 -4.31 -12.11
N GLY A 99 -1.83 -3.28 -11.58
CA GLY A 99 -1.97 -2.88 -10.17
C GLY A 99 -3.41 -2.50 -9.81
N ARG A 100 -4.14 -1.82 -10.70
CA ARG A 100 -5.56 -1.47 -10.49
C ARG A 100 -6.44 -2.71 -10.46
N ILE A 101 -6.19 -3.69 -11.34
CA ILE A 101 -6.88 -4.98 -11.31
C ILE A 101 -6.57 -5.71 -10.00
N ALA A 102 -5.30 -5.74 -9.58
CA ALA A 102 -4.89 -6.36 -8.33
C ALA A 102 -5.61 -5.72 -7.13
N SER A 103 -5.58 -4.39 -7.01
CA SER A 103 -6.27 -3.66 -5.94
C SER A 103 -7.77 -3.94 -5.94
N SER A 104 -8.43 -3.89 -7.10
CA SER A 104 -9.86 -4.18 -7.21
C SER A 104 -10.20 -5.62 -6.77
N LYS A 105 -9.39 -6.61 -7.18
CA LYS A 105 -9.58 -8.01 -6.79
C LYS A 105 -9.36 -8.23 -5.29
N VAL A 106 -8.34 -7.59 -4.71
CA VAL A 106 -8.07 -7.64 -3.26
C VAL A 106 -9.24 -7.00 -2.50
N SER A 107 -9.70 -5.83 -2.94
CA SER A 107 -10.82 -5.09 -2.34
C SER A 107 -12.09 -5.91 -2.35
N LEU A 108 -12.39 -6.60 -3.47
CA LEU A 108 -13.52 -7.51 -3.57
C LEU A 108 -13.44 -8.67 -2.56
N SER A 109 -12.26 -9.27 -2.39
CA SER A 109 -12.08 -10.36 -1.42
C SER A 109 -12.34 -9.90 0.03
N PHE A 110 -11.82 -8.74 0.40
CA PHE A 110 -12.07 -8.15 1.72
C PHE A 110 -13.54 -7.77 1.92
N ARG A 111 -14.16 -7.11 0.93
CA ARG A 111 -15.59 -6.74 0.99
C ARG A 111 -16.47 -7.98 1.17
N LYS A 112 -16.21 -9.06 0.43
CA LYS A 112 -16.94 -10.34 0.58
C LYS A 112 -16.78 -10.93 1.98
N PHE A 113 -15.56 -10.90 2.53
CA PHE A 113 -15.28 -11.40 3.86
C PHE A 113 -16.01 -10.60 4.93
N ILE A 114 -15.94 -9.27 4.88
CA ILE A 114 -16.53 -8.40 5.90
C ILE A 114 -18.05 -8.36 5.78
N TRP A 115 -18.60 -8.36 4.56
CA TRP A 115 -20.04 -8.48 4.33
C TRP A 115 -20.62 -9.73 4.98
N LYS A 116 -19.95 -10.88 4.80
CA LYS A 116 -20.36 -12.12 5.46
C LYS A 116 -20.40 -11.95 6.97
N GLN A 117 -19.41 -11.29 7.57
CA GLN A 117 -19.38 -11.09 9.02
C GLN A 117 -20.48 -10.13 9.51
N LEU A 118 -20.74 -9.05 8.76
CA LEU A 118 -21.76 -8.06 9.10
C LEU A 118 -23.16 -8.69 9.12
N VAL A 119 -23.52 -9.49 8.11
CA VAL A 119 -24.87 -10.09 8.02
C VAL A 119 -25.18 -11.05 9.18
N HIS A 120 -24.17 -11.64 9.83
CA HIS A 120 -24.36 -12.55 10.98
C HIS A 120 -24.40 -11.82 12.34
N LEU A 121 -24.32 -10.49 12.36
CA LEU A 121 -24.25 -9.71 13.59
C LEU A 121 -25.66 -9.44 14.16
N SER A 122 -25.79 -9.50 15.48
CA SER A 122 -27.08 -9.37 16.18
C SER A 122 -27.67 -7.95 16.07
N ILE A 123 -29.00 -7.84 15.98
CA ILE A 123 -29.74 -6.57 15.87
C ILE A 123 -29.33 -5.50 16.92
N PRO A 124 -29.14 -5.82 18.22
CA PRO A 124 -28.78 -4.81 19.23
C PRO A 124 -27.44 -4.10 18.97
N PHE A 125 -26.58 -4.67 18.13
CA PHE A 125 -25.32 -4.05 17.75
C PHE A 125 -25.53 -2.88 16.77
N TYR A 126 -26.52 -3.00 15.88
CA TYR A 126 -26.86 -1.99 14.88
C TYR A 126 -27.64 -0.81 15.46
N ASP A 127 -28.32 -1.00 16.59
CA ASP A 127 -29.00 0.09 17.31
C ASP A 127 -28.01 1.06 17.96
N LYS A 128 -26.79 0.59 18.29
CA LYS A 128 -25.72 1.40 18.92
C LYS A 128 -24.74 2.01 17.94
N ASN A 129 -24.61 1.45 16.74
CA ASN A 129 -23.62 1.88 15.74
C ASN A 129 -24.32 2.14 14.41
N MET A 130 -24.18 3.36 13.86
CA MET A 130 -24.78 3.72 12.56
C MET A 130 -24.30 2.75 11.46
N PRO A 131 -25.19 1.90 10.88
CA PRO A 131 -24.79 0.88 9.92
C PRO A 131 -24.11 1.46 8.67
N LYS A 132 -24.57 2.65 8.26
CA LYS A 132 -24.03 3.41 7.11
C LYS A 132 -22.57 3.79 7.29
N GLU A 133 -22.18 4.16 8.50
CA GLU A 133 -20.81 4.58 8.79
C GLU A 133 -19.86 3.37 8.83
N MET A 134 -20.30 2.24 9.37
CA MET A 134 -19.51 1.01 9.40
C MET A 134 -19.21 0.45 8.01
N ILE A 135 -20.21 0.45 7.12
CA ILE A 135 -20.03 0.00 5.74
C ILE A 135 -19.05 0.92 4.98
N SER A 136 -19.17 2.23 5.17
CA SER A 136 -18.28 3.22 4.53
C SER A 136 -16.83 3.07 5.01
N ARG A 137 -16.61 3.04 6.34
CA ARG A 137 -15.29 2.84 6.94
C ARG A 137 -14.67 1.53 6.46
N THR A 138 -15.42 0.43 6.56
CA THR A 138 -14.99 -0.88 6.06
C THR A 138 -14.57 -0.86 4.59
N THR A 139 -15.38 -0.24 3.74
CA THR A 139 -15.14 -0.20 2.28
C THR A 139 -13.92 0.65 1.96
N ASN A 140 -13.79 1.81 2.61
CA ASN A 140 -12.68 2.72 2.40
C ASN A 140 -11.36 2.12 2.93
N ASP A 141 -11.39 1.54 4.12
CA ASP A 141 -10.23 0.89 4.74
C ASP A 141 -9.79 -0.34 3.93
N THR A 142 -10.75 -1.10 3.41
CA THR A 142 -10.49 -2.20 2.48
C THR A 142 -9.79 -1.73 1.21
N THR A 143 -10.23 -0.61 0.63
CA THR A 143 -9.58 -0.04 -0.58
C THR A 143 -8.15 0.36 -0.28
N LYS A 144 -7.90 1.09 0.81
CA LYS A 144 -6.53 1.48 1.21
C LYS A 144 -5.62 0.28 1.43
N LEU A 145 -6.12 -0.76 2.09
CA LEU A 145 -5.37 -1.99 2.31
C LEU A 145 -5.07 -2.70 0.98
N SER A 146 -6.01 -2.68 0.05
CA SER A 146 -5.85 -3.25 -1.28
C SER A 146 -4.80 -2.51 -2.10
N ASP A 147 -4.81 -1.18 -2.06
CA ASP A 147 -3.81 -0.34 -2.72
C ASP A 147 -2.43 -0.55 -2.12
N PHE A 148 -2.34 -0.75 -0.80
CA PHE A 148 -1.08 -1.10 -0.14
C PHE A 148 -0.49 -2.40 -0.70
N PHE A 149 -1.29 -3.45 -0.80
CA PHE A 149 -0.83 -4.74 -1.36
C PHE A 149 -0.52 -4.67 -2.85
N ALA A 150 -1.30 -3.94 -3.62
CA ALA A 150 -1.17 -3.87 -5.07
C ALA A 150 -0.02 -2.97 -5.53
N PHE A 151 0.21 -1.83 -4.84
CA PHE A 151 1.14 -0.78 -5.26
C PHE A 151 2.22 -0.51 -4.25
N SER A 152 1.90 -0.27 -2.97
CA SER A 152 2.89 0.22 -2.00
C SER A 152 4.03 -0.77 -1.80
N ILE A 153 3.73 -2.06 -1.68
CA ILE A 153 4.76 -3.12 -1.57
C ILE A 153 5.67 -3.12 -2.81
N ALA A 154 5.07 -3.10 -3.99
CA ALA A 154 5.79 -3.10 -5.25
C ALA A 154 6.70 -1.86 -5.36
N ASN A 155 6.19 -0.68 -5.02
CA ASN A 155 6.92 0.57 -5.06
C ASN A 155 8.10 0.57 -4.08
N VAL A 156 7.91 0.08 -2.84
CA VAL A 156 9.00 -0.01 -1.87
C VAL A 156 10.11 -0.93 -2.38
N LEU A 157 9.76 -2.10 -2.94
CA LEU A 157 10.72 -3.01 -3.53
C LEU A 157 11.47 -2.38 -4.71
N SER A 158 10.75 -1.69 -5.59
CA SER A 158 11.31 -0.91 -6.68
C SER A 158 12.27 0.19 -6.21
N SER A 159 11.91 0.93 -5.17
CA SER A 159 12.77 1.97 -4.59
C SER A 159 14.03 1.39 -3.98
N ILE A 160 13.94 0.28 -3.26
CA ILE A 160 15.13 -0.41 -2.72
C ILE A 160 16.04 -0.88 -3.87
N TYR A 161 15.47 -1.50 -4.91
CA TYR A 161 16.22 -1.92 -6.07
C TYR A 161 16.93 -0.74 -6.76
N GLN A 162 16.23 0.39 -6.91
CA GLN A 162 16.78 1.59 -7.51
C GLN A 162 17.96 2.15 -6.69
N LEU A 163 17.83 2.23 -5.37
CA LEU A 163 18.90 2.69 -4.49
C LEU A 163 20.13 1.78 -4.57
N LEU A 164 19.94 0.47 -4.54
CA LEU A 164 21.04 -0.49 -4.65
C LEU A 164 21.75 -0.39 -6.00
N TYR A 165 20.99 -0.25 -7.09
CA TYR A 165 21.55 -0.17 -8.44
C TYR A 165 22.39 1.10 -8.64
N THR A 166 21.88 2.26 -8.23
CA THR A 166 22.59 3.53 -8.38
C THR A 166 23.90 3.52 -7.58
N ASN A 167 23.84 3.11 -6.31
CA ASN A 167 25.04 3.05 -5.46
C ASN A 167 26.08 2.04 -5.96
N LEU A 168 25.65 0.93 -6.58
CA LEU A 168 26.56 -0.04 -7.17
C LEU A 168 27.24 0.51 -8.44
N LEU A 169 26.50 1.26 -9.27
CA LEU A 169 27.03 1.88 -10.47
C LEU A 169 28.10 2.92 -10.15
N ASP A 170 27.90 3.72 -9.09
CA ASP A 170 28.87 4.74 -8.67
C ASP A 170 30.17 4.15 -8.09
N LEU A 171 30.17 2.87 -7.73
CA LEU A 171 31.32 2.17 -7.13
C LEU A 171 32.21 1.45 -8.16
N LEU A 172 31.76 1.34 -9.42
CA LEU A 172 32.42 0.66 -10.55
C LEU A 172 33.01 1.66 -11.55
#